data_AF-A0A7R9WRD3-F1
#
_entry.id   AF-A0A7R9WRD3-F1
#
_cell.length_a   1.000
_cell.length_b   1.000
_cell.length_c   1.000
_cell.angle_alpha   90.00
_cell.angle_beta   90.00
_cell.angle_gamma   90.00
#
_symmetry.space_group_name_H-M   'P 1'
#
loop_
_entity.id
_entity.type
_entity.pdbx_description
1 polymer ?
#
loop_
_entity_poly.entity_id
_entity_poly.type
_entity_poly.pdbx_seq_one_letter_code
_entity_poly.pdbx_strand_id
1 'polypeptide(L)'
;DVIDGHDGNGDGDDDAAALDDMLLLGDEADADTIPTSACNGTTHRKKGRLERHVAKKCLLFTRRPSILCCHIQRRYFDPYTSRMEKCMEYVQFPQMLDIGPYCAYSGNASRPDTSWVGGCNVAAASAKKGASGLIYRLQSVIEHRGNAFGGHYVAYRRDDRDNWFRISDATVLPSSWEDVRRCQAYMLFYEAL
;
A
#
# COMPACT_ATOMS: atom_id res chain seq x y z
N ASP A 1 2.06 21.75 -70.77
CA ASP A 1 2.58 22.55 -69.66
C ASP A 1 2.28 21.78 -68.38
N VAL A 2 3.19 21.05 -67.70
CA VAL A 2 4.68 20.97 -67.78
C VAL A 2 5.32 22.31 -67.39
N ILE A 3 5.99 22.52 -66.24
CA ILE A 3 6.38 21.76 -65.02
C ILE A 3 6.59 22.80 -63.86
N ASP A 4 6.88 22.55 -62.56
CA ASP A 4 7.24 21.39 -61.67
C ASP A 4 6.81 21.77 -60.20
N GLY A 5 7.19 21.17 -59.04
CA GLY A 5 8.01 20.00 -58.66
C GLY A 5 8.89 20.25 -57.39
N HIS A 6 8.93 19.29 -56.44
CA HIS A 6 9.76 19.25 -55.19
C HIS A 6 9.46 20.36 -54.12
N ASP A 7 9.67 20.24 -52.80
CA ASP A 7 10.08 19.21 -51.82
C ASP A 7 9.30 19.49 -50.49
N GLY A 8 9.26 18.70 -49.41
CA GLY A 8 9.96 17.46 -49.10
C GLY A 8 10.60 17.49 -47.69
N ASN A 9 9.83 17.24 -46.62
CA ASN A 9 10.34 16.70 -45.35
C ASN A 9 9.19 16.13 -44.50
N GLY A 10 9.49 15.20 -43.58
CA GLY A 10 8.53 14.68 -42.61
C GLY A 10 9.23 14.15 -41.37
N ASP A 11 8.56 14.29 -40.22
CA ASP A 11 9.02 13.78 -38.92
C ASP A 11 8.06 12.67 -38.48
N GLY A 12 8.61 11.56 -37.98
CA GLY A 12 7.85 10.42 -37.48
C GLY A 12 8.28 10.07 -36.05
N ASP A 13 7.34 10.12 -35.11
CA ASP A 13 7.58 9.84 -33.69
C ASP A 13 7.51 8.32 -33.41
N ASP A 14 8.58 7.59 -33.74
CA ASP A 14 8.77 6.18 -33.38
C ASP A 14 9.22 6.02 -31.91
N ASP A 15 8.29 6.14 -30.96
CA ASP A 15 8.56 6.00 -29.52
C ASP A 15 8.21 4.57 -29.02
N ALA A 16 9.06 3.60 -29.37
CA ALA A 16 8.88 2.17 -29.05
C ALA A 16 10.04 1.57 -28.22
N ALA A 17 9.72 1.21 -26.98
CA ALA A 17 10.38 0.22 -26.12
C ALA A 17 11.90 0.34 -25.84
N ALA A 18 12.22 0.62 -24.56
CA ALA A 18 13.42 0.10 -23.91
C ALA A 18 13.08 -0.37 -22.48
N LEU A 19 12.98 -1.69 -22.30
CA LEU A 19 13.02 -2.37 -21.00
C LEU A 19 14.22 -3.33 -21.05
N ASP A 20 15.24 -3.04 -20.25
CA ASP A 20 16.36 -3.90 -19.82
C ASP A 20 17.37 -3.00 -19.07
N ASP A 21 18.21 -3.49 -18.14
CA ASP A 21 18.10 -4.66 -17.25
C ASP A 21 19.05 -4.43 -16.05
N MET A 22 18.98 -5.33 -15.08
CA MET A 22 20.04 -5.81 -14.20
C MET A 22 20.83 -4.82 -13.31
N LEU A 23 20.72 -5.12 -12.02
CA LEU A 23 21.63 -4.76 -10.94
C LEU A 23 23.12 -4.81 -11.33
N LEU A 24 23.86 -3.76 -10.96
CA LEU A 24 25.26 -3.92 -10.52
C LEU A 24 25.46 -3.16 -9.20
N LEU A 25 26.10 -3.83 -8.24
CA LEU A 25 26.52 -3.25 -6.97
C LEU A 25 27.86 -2.52 -7.15
N GLY A 26 28.02 -1.42 -6.44
CA GLY A 26 29.28 -0.69 -6.28
C GLY A 26 29.29 -0.05 -4.90
N ASP A 27 30.11 -0.59 -4.00
CA ASP A 27 30.19 -0.19 -2.60
C ASP A 27 31.20 0.96 -2.34
N GLU A 28 31.24 1.36 -1.06
CA GLU A 28 32.31 2.09 -0.36
C GLU A 28 32.31 3.63 -0.32
N ALA A 29 32.78 4.11 0.85
CA ALA A 29 33.17 5.48 1.23
C ALA A 29 32.05 6.57 1.32
N ASP A 30 32.04 7.48 2.29
CA ASP A 30 32.94 7.64 3.46
C ASP A 30 32.22 8.27 4.68
N ALA A 31 32.94 8.41 5.79
CA ALA A 31 32.43 8.62 7.15
C ALA A 31 32.06 10.07 7.55
N ASP A 32 31.57 10.20 8.79
CA ASP A 32 31.13 11.43 9.45
C ASP A 32 32.08 12.63 9.32
N THR A 33 31.51 13.83 9.12
CA THR A 33 31.96 15.07 9.77
C THR A 33 30.81 16.07 9.86
N ILE A 34 30.36 16.40 11.09
CA ILE A 34 29.48 17.56 11.35
C ILE A 34 30.32 18.67 12.00
N PRO A 35 30.70 19.73 11.27
CA PRO A 35 31.45 20.84 11.85
C PRO A 35 30.49 21.84 12.51
N THR A 36 30.32 21.74 13.83
CA THR A 36 29.62 22.77 14.60
C THR A 36 30.49 24.02 14.76
N SER A 37 30.18 25.10 14.05
CA SER A 37 30.64 26.45 14.42
C SER A 37 29.58 27.50 14.10
N ALA A 38 29.53 28.57 14.89
CA ALA A 38 28.55 29.63 14.77
C ALA A 38 29.24 30.98 14.62
N CYS A 39 28.77 31.81 13.69
CA CYS A 39 29.08 33.24 13.66
C CYS A 39 27.98 34.02 12.91
N ASN A 40 27.73 35.26 13.35
CA ASN A 40 26.92 36.21 12.62
C ASN A 40 27.74 36.79 11.46
N GLY A 41 27.17 36.87 10.25
CA GLY A 41 27.83 37.47 9.10
C GLY A 41 26.86 37.78 7.96
N THR A 42 26.62 39.07 7.71
CA THR A 42 25.88 39.53 6.53
C THR A 42 26.65 39.16 5.27
N THR A 43 26.16 38.17 4.54
CA THR A 43 26.78 37.66 3.31
C THR A 43 25.76 37.65 2.18
N HIS A 44 26.19 38.06 0.98
CA HIS A 44 25.36 37.91 -0.21
C HIS A 44 25.08 36.42 -0.44
N ARG A 45 23.82 36.01 -0.29
CA ARG A 45 23.38 34.64 -0.59
C ARG A 45 23.58 34.37 -2.08
N LYS A 46 24.75 33.84 -2.45
CA LYS A 46 24.92 33.05 -3.68
C LYS A 46 23.82 31.98 -3.66
N LYS A 47 22.93 32.01 -4.65
CA LYS A 47 21.78 31.11 -4.73
C LYS A 47 22.27 29.72 -5.15
N GLY A 48 22.83 28.99 -4.18
CA GLY A 48 23.37 27.65 -4.38
C GLY A 48 22.33 26.74 -5.05
N ARG A 49 22.80 25.89 -5.96
CA ARG A 49 21.98 24.88 -6.61
C ARG A 49 21.39 23.98 -5.52
N LEU A 50 20.07 24.00 -5.36
CA LEU A 50 19.37 23.11 -4.42
C LEU A 50 19.60 21.67 -4.87
N GLU A 51 20.38 20.92 -4.08
CA GLU A 51 20.66 19.52 -4.37
C GLU A 51 19.45 18.65 -3.99
N ARG A 52 19.16 17.67 -4.83
CA ARG A 52 18.01 16.78 -4.67
C ARG A 52 18.51 15.47 -4.09
N HIS A 53 18.12 15.18 -2.85
CA HIS A 53 18.45 13.93 -2.17
C HIS A 53 17.27 12.95 -2.27
N VAL A 54 17.57 11.64 -2.21
CA VAL A 54 16.55 10.59 -2.18
C VAL A 54 15.79 10.65 -0.84
N ALA A 55 14.48 10.84 -0.90
CA ALA A 55 13.61 10.87 0.28
C ALA A 55 12.83 9.56 0.42
N LYS A 56 12.86 8.94 1.62
CA LYS A 56 12.03 7.78 1.96
C LYS A 56 10.69 8.26 2.55
N LYS A 57 9.56 7.77 2.02
CA LYS A 57 8.21 8.02 2.55
C LYS A 57 7.71 6.79 3.29
N CYS A 58 7.40 6.94 4.58
CA CYS A 58 6.83 5.88 5.41
C CYS A 58 5.49 6.32 5.99
N LEU A 59 4.57 5.39 6.18
CA LEU A 59 3.21 5.64 6.70
C LEU A 59 2.94 4.72 7.88
N LEU A 60 2.39 5.28 8.97
CA LEU A 60 2.04 4.58 10.20
C LEU A 60 0.71 5.13 10.73
N PHE A 61 -0.07 4.30 11.40
CA PHE A 61 -1.28 4.75 12.10
C PHE A 61 -0.89 5.50 13.39
N THR A 62 -1.25 6.78 13.48
CA THR A 62 -1.06 7.59 14.71
C THR A 62 -2.13 7.30 15.76
N ARG A 63 -3.30 6.78 15.37
CA ARG A 63 -4.39 6.36 16.24
C ARG A 63 -5.05 5.10 15.67
N ARG A 64 -5.42 4.15 16.53
CA ARG A 64 -6.18 2.96 16.13
C ARG A 64 -7.62 3.35 15.72
N PRO A 65 -8.10 3.02 14.50
CA PRO A 65 -9.52 3.18 14.13
C PRO A 65 -10.39 2.22 14.96
N SER A 66 -11.64 2.55 15.27
CA SER A 66 -12.57 1.56 15.87
C SER A 66 -12.95 0.47 14.85
N ILE A 67 -13.27 0.89 13.62
CA ILE A 67 -13.46 0.03 12.46
C ILE A 67 -12.34 0.31 11.45
N LEU A 68 -11.70 -0.76 10.99
CA LEU A 68 -10.69 -0.74 9.92
C LEU A 68 -11.32 -1.36 8.66
N CYS A 69 -11.31 -0.61 7.56
CA CYS A 69 -11.77 -1.06 6.25
C CYS A 69 -10.57 -1.25 5.32
N CYS A 70 -10.28 -2.48 4.92
CA CYS A 70 -9.23 -2.79 3.95
C CYS A 70 -9.87 -3.04 2.59
N HIS A 71 -9.61 -2.17 1.60
CA HIS A 71 -10.00 -2.38 0.21
C HIS A 71 -8.87 -3.07 -0.55
N ILE A 72 -9.18 -4.18 -1.21
CA ILE A 72 -8.22 -4.97 -2.00
C ILE A 72 -8.28 -4.45 -3.44
N GLN A 73 -7.23 -3.76 -3.87
CA GLN A 73 -7.13 -3.16 -5.20
C GLN A 73 -6.95 -4.24 -6.28
N ARG A 74 -8.05 -4.89 -6.67
CA ARG A 74 -8.03 -5.95 -7.68
C ARG A 74 -8.00 -5.47 -9.12
N ARG A 75 -8.30 -4.20 -9.42
CA ARG A 75 -8.33 -3.68 -10.79
C ARG A 75 -6.97 -3.15 -11.22
N TYR A 76 -6.49 -3.58 -12.37
CA TYR A 76 -5.28 -3.07 -13.05
C TYR A 76 -5.57 -2.88 -14.53
N PHE A 77 -4.78 -2.03 -15.19
CA PHE A 77 -4.79 -1.92 -16.64
C PHE A 77 -3.72 -2.85 -17.21
N ASP A 78 -4.11 -3.75 -18.11
CA ASP A 78 -3.17 -4.53 -18.92
C ASP A 78 -2.83 -3.74 -20.19
N PRO A 79 -1.56 -3.38 -20.42
CA PRO A 79 -1.15 -2.69 -21.65
C PRO A 79 -1.29 -3.59 -22.88
N TYR A 80 -1.07 -4.91 -22.77
CA TYR A 80 -1.01 -5.82 -23.94
C TYR A 80 -2.37 -5.99 -24.61
N THR A 81 -3.43 -6.21 -23.83
CA THR A 81 -4.82 -6.18 -24.34
C THR A 81 -5.44 -4.78 -24.36
N SER A 82 -4.75 -3.78 -23.79
CA SER A 82 -5.21 -2.40 -23.60
C SER A 82 -6.57 -2.31 -22.90
N ARG A 83 -6.76 -3.10 -21.83
CA ARG A 83 -8.03 -3.25 -21.11
C ARG A 83 -7.86 -3.15 -19.61
N MET A 84 -8.96 -2.79 -18.93
CA MET A 84 -9.06 -2.93 -17.48
C MET A 84 -9.35 -4.38 -17.13
N GLU A 85 -8.46 -4.99 -16.35
CA GLU A 85 -8.59 -6.36 -15.87
C GLU A 85 -8.79 -6.41 -14.35
N LYS A 86 -9.08 -7.62 -13.85
CA LYS A 86 -9.31 -7.87 -12.43
C LYS A 86 -8.46 -9.05 -11.99
N CYS A 87 -7.49 -8.79 -11.12
CA CYS A 87 -6.70 -9.81 -10.46
C CYS A 87 -7.63 -10.72 -9.64
N MET A 88 -7.71 -11.98 -10.07
CA MET A 88 -8.55 -13.02 -9.46
C MET A 88 -7.85 -13.74 -8.31
N GLU A 89 -6.56 -13.46 -8.07
CA GLU A 89 -5.69 -14.21 -7.16
C GLU A 89 -6.23 -14.27 -5.73
N TYR A 90 -5.95 -15.38 -5.06
CA TYR A 90 -6.31 -15.58 -3.67
C TYR A 90 -5.50 -14.65 -2.75
N VAL A 91 -6.19 -13.82 -1.99
CA VAL A 91 -5.58 -12.97 -0.96
C VAL A 91 -5.91 -13.59 0.39
N GLN A 92 -4.90 -14.09 1.10
CA GLN A 92 -5.09 -14.60 2.46
C GLN A 92 -5.33 -13.44 3.43
N PHE A 93 -6.38 -13.53 4.23
CA PHE A 93 -6.67 -12.61 5.33
C PHE A 93 -6.96 -13.38 6.63
N PRO A 94 -6.43 -12.94 7.78
CA PRO A 94 -6.64 -13.65 9.04
C PRO A 94 -8.00 -13.28 9.66
N GLN A 95 -8.56 -14.20 10.45
CA GLN A 95 -9.77 -13.93 11.24
C GLN A 95 -9.54 -12.89 12.35
N MET A 96 -8.29 -12.83 12.84
CA MET A 96 -7.80 -11.95 13.91
C MET A 96 -6.53 -11.26 13.40
N LEU A 97 -6.50 -9.92 13.36
CA LEU A 97 -5.44 -9.11 12.77
C LEU A 97 -4.78 -8.24 13.84
N ASP A 98 -3.49 -8.38 14.09
CA ASP A 98 -2.72 -7.41 14.89
C ASP A 98 -2.20 -6.29 13.99
N ILE A 99 -2.65 -5.05 14.22
CA ILE A 99 -2.09 -3.88 13.54
C ILE A 99 -0.98 -3.18 14.35
N GLY A 100 -0.60 -3.75 15.49
CA GLY A 100 0.42 -3.24 16.40
C GLY A 100 1.71 -2.79 15.70
N PRO A 101 2.33 -3.61 14.84
CA PRO A 101 3.55 -3.24 14.11
C PRO A 101 3.44 -2.00 13.22
N TYR A 102 2.23 -1.63 12.79
CA TYR A 102 1.95 -0.53 11.87
C TYR A 102 1.48 0.75 12.57
N CYS A 103 1.42 0.75 13.91
CA CYS A 103 0.94 1.89 14.70
C CYS A 103 2.09 2.59 15.43
N ALA A 104 2.19 3.92 15.27
CA ALA A 104 3.30 4.73 15.78
C ALA A 104 3.49 4.66 17.31
N TYR A 105 2.40 4.46 18.04
CA TYR A 105 2.36 4.38 19.51
C TYR A 105 1.94 3.00 20.05
N SER A 106 2.12 1.91 19.27
CA SER A 106 1.91 0.56 19.80
C SER A 106 3.00 0.20 20.79
N GLY A 107 2.69 0.32 22.09
CA GLY A 107 3.66 0.19 23.19
C GLY A 107 4.21 -1.22 23.44
N ASN A 108 3.97 -2.19 22.54
CA ASN A 108 4.39 -3.58 22.70
C ASN A 108 4.72 -4.30 21.37
N ALA A 109 4.68 -3.61 20.22
CA ALA A 109 4.96 -4.24 18.94
C ALA A 109 6.48 -4.36 18.70
N SER A 110 6.97 -5.60 18.67
CA SER A 110 8.21 -5.94 17.96
C SER A 110 8.04 -5.53 16.50
N ARG A 111 8.62 -4.40 16.10
CA ARG A 111 8.59 -3.97 14.69
C ARG A 111 9.31 -5.04 13.85
N PRO A 112 8.76 -5.49 12.70
CA PRO A 112 9.59 -6.14 11.69
C PRO A 112 10.71 -5.16 11.32
N ASP A 113 11.91 -5.65 10.97
CA ASP A 113 13.11 -4.79 10.95
C ASP A 113 12.92 -3.49 10.14
N THR A 114 12.79 -2.39 10.88
CA THR A 114 12.64 -1.04 10.33
C THR A 114 14.00 -0.32 10.19
N SER A 115 15.12 -1.05 10.09
CA SER A 115 16.43 -0.51 9.69
C SER A 115 16.35 0.44 8.48
N TRP A 116 15.47 0.13 7.52
CA TRP A 116 15.20 0.95 6.34
C TRP A 116 14.49 2.29 6.63
N VAL A 117 13.76 2.40 7.74
CA VAL A 117 13.00 3.58 8.18
C VAL A 117 13.89 4.45 9.06
N GLY A 118 14.84 5.14 8.41
CA GLY A 118 15.92 5.87 9.09
C GLY A 118 15.44 6.90 10.12
N GLY A 119 15.97 6.78 11.34
CA GLY A 119 16.05 7.88 12.32
C GLY A 119 14.77 8.34 13.02
N CYS A 120 13.57 7.85 12.67
CA CYS A 120 12.36 8.26 13.37
C CYS A 120 12.22 7.61 14.76
N ASN A 121 12.92 8.19 15.74
CA ASN A 121 12.86 7.83 17.16
C ASN A 121 11.52 8.23 17.81
N VAL A 122 10.41 7.72 17.27
CA VAL A 122 9.22 7.36 18.07
C VAL A 122 9.57 6.15 18.95
N ALA A 123 10.48 6.41 19.89
CA ALA A 123 10.91 5.50 20.93
C ALA A 123 9.83 5.41 22.01
N ALA A 124 9.69 4.22 22.59
CA ALA A 124 8.73 3.81 23.61
C ALA A 124 8.15 4.95 24.50
N ALA A 125 7.00 5.49 24.08
CA ALA A 125 6.21 6.43 24.87
C ALA A 125 5.56 5.70 26.08
N SER A 126 6.36 5.45 27.11
CA SER A 126 6.01 4.75 28.35
C SER A 126 5.24 3.43 28.15
N ALA A 127 5.97 2.39 27.76
CA ALA A 127 5.43 1.04 27.64
C ALA A 127 4.95 0.51 29.01
N LYS A 128 3.65 0.64 29.31
CA LYS A 128 3.00 -0.12 30.37
C LYS A 128 3.06 -1.60 29.99
N LYS A 129 3.96 -2.34 30.64
CA LYS A 129 4.15 -3.79 30.52
C LYS A 129 2.84 -4.53 30.82
N GLY A 130 2.06 -4.81 29.78
CA GLY A 130 0.66 -5.24 29.90
C GLY A 130 -0.28 -4.67 28.82
N ALA A 131 0.19 -3.79 27.93
CA ALA A 131 -0.56 -3.42 26.73
C ALA A 131 -0.82 -4.66 25.85
N SER A 132 -2.09 -5.03 25.70
CA SER A 132 -2.54 -6.03 24.71
C SER A 132 -2.17 -5.58 23.29
N GLY A 133 -1.99 -6.54 22.38
CA GLY A 133 -1.80 -6.25 20.95
C GLY A 133 -2.96 -5.44 20.39
N LEU A 134 -2.75 -4.73 19.28
CA LEU A 134 -3.81 -3.96 18.63
C LEU A 134 -4.60 -4.91 17.72
N ILE A 135 -5.28 -5.87 18.36
CA ILE A 135 -6.01 -6.96 17.72
C ILE A 135 -7.37 -6.48 17.23
N TYR A 136 -7.70 -6.86 16.00
CA TYR A 136 -9.00 -6.64 15.38
C TYR A 136 -9.62 -7.99 15.00
N ARG A 137 -10.93 -8.14 15.22
CA ARG A 137 -11.72 -9.27 14.72
C ARG A 137 -12.30 -8.92 13.35
N LEU A 138 -12.18 -9.82 12.38
CA LEU A 138 -12.86 -9.68 11.09
C LEU A 138 -14.38 -9.79 11.30
N GLN A 139 -15.13 -8.75 10.92
CA GLN A 139 -16.58 -8.66 11.12
C GLN A 139 -17.39 -8.91 9.84
N SER A 140 -16.86 -8.51 8.67
CA SER A 140 -17.46 -8.88 7.38
C SER A 140 -16.43 -8.88 6.24
N VAL A 141 -16.77 -9.63 5.19
CA VAL A 141 -16.05 -9.69 3.92
C VAL A 141 -17.02 -9.37 2.80
N ILE A 142 -16.66 -8.46 1.91
CA ILE A 142 -17.38 -8.21 0.66
C ILE A 142 -16.62 -8.92 -0.45
N GLU A 143 -17.27 -9.88 -1.08
CA GLU A 143 -16.80 -10.54 -2.30
C GLU A 143 -17.39 -9.83 -3.52
N HIS A 144 -16.55 -9.55 -4.52
CA HIS A 144 -17.02 -9.11 -5.84
C HIS A 144 -16.83 -10.26 -6.84
N ARG A 145 -17.94 -10.83 -7.33
CA ARG A 145 -17.97 -11.88 -8.36
C ARG A 145 -18.10 -11.22 -9.74
N GLY A 146 -17.43 -11.71 -10.78
CA GLY A 146 -17.41 -11.07 -12.10
C GLY A 146 -16.09 -10.35 -12.40
N ASN A 147 -16.07 -9.49 -13.42
CA ASN A 147 -14.85 -8.95 -14.02
C ASN A 147 -14.52 -7.52 -13.54
N ALA A 148 -13.71 -6.76 -14.28
CA ALA A 148 -13.29 -5.41 -13.91
C ALA A 148 -14.32 -4.31 -14.20
N PHE A 149 -15.24 -4.57 -15.13
CA PHE A 149 -16.26 -3.65 -15.64
C PHE A 149 -17.61 -3.83 -14.92
N GLY A 150 -17.95 -5.06 -14.57
CA GLY A 150 -19.22 -5.39 -13.91
C GLY A 150 -19.22 -6.76 -13.25
N GLY A 151 -20.18 -6.97 -12.35
CA GLY A 151 -20.23 -8.14 -11.50
C GLY A 151 -21.32 -8.05 -10.44
N HIS A 152 -21.30 -9.01 -9.51
CA HIS A 152 -22.24 -9.12 -8.39
C HIS A 152 -21.52 -9.03 -7.05
N TYR A 153 -22.14 -8.38 -6.07
CA TYR A 153 -21.58 -8.24 -4.72
C TYR A 153 -22.27 -9.19 -3.75
N VAL A 154 -21.47 -9.93 -2.97
CA VAL A 154 -21.93 -10.85 -1.93
C VAL A 154 -21.27 -10.44 -0.62
N ALA A 155 -22.04 -10.29 0.44
CA ALA A 155 -21.54 -9.95 1.77
C ALA A 155 -21.52 -11.20 2.67
N TYR A 156 -20.35 -11.53 3.21
CA TYR A 156 -20.23 -12.47 4.31
C TYR A 156 -20.19 -11.66 5.62
N ARG A 157 -21.13 -11.90 6.53
CA ARG A 157 -21.25 -11.19 7.81
C ARG A 157 -21.19 -12.18 8.96
N ARG A 158 -20.41 -11.85 10.00
CA ARG A 158 -20.41 -12.54 11.29
C ARG A 158 -21.54 -12.01 12.19
N ASP A 159 -22.12 -12.85 13.05
CA ASP A 159 -22.97 -12.39 14.16
C ASP A 159 -22.18 -12.28 15.49
N ASP A 160 -22.87 -11.82 16.55
CA ASP A 160 -22.28 -11.65 17.89
C ASP A 160 -22.01 -12.99 18.61
N ARG A 161 -22.36 -14.12 17.98
CA ARG A 161 -22.14 -15.50 18.45
C ARG A 161 -21.07 -16.23 17.64
N ASP A 162 -20.31 -15.50 16.83
CA ASP A 162 -19.26 -15.97 15.93
C ASP A 162 -19.72 -16.82 14.71
N ASN A 163 -21.03 -16.92 14.47
CA ASN A 163 -21.59 -17.59 13.29
C ASN A 163 -21.36 -16.73 12.04
N TRP A 164 -21.23 -17.35 10.88
CA TRP A 164 -21.10 -16.67 9.59
C TRP A 164 -22.32 -16.87 8.70
N PHE A 165 -22.71 -15.80 8.01
CA PHE A 165 -23.82 -15.78 7.06
C PHE A 165 -23.36 -15.20 5.73
N ARG A 166 -23.67 -15.90 4.64
CA ARG A 166 -23.54 -15.41 3.26
C ARG A 166 -24.85 -14.73 2.87
N ILE A 167 -24.76 -13.44 2.57
CA ILE A 167 -25.85 -12.56 2.17
C ILE A 167 -25.67 -12.22 0.69
N SER A 168 -26.64 -12.59 -0.14
CA SER A 168 -26.74 -12.22 -1.55
C SER A 168 -28.15 -11.68 -1.76
N ASP A 169 -28.26 -10.36 -1.85
CA ASP A 169 -29.53 -9.69 -2.13
C ASP A 169 -30.57 -10.02 -1.03
N ALA A 170 -31.74 -10.55 -1.39
CA ALA A 170 -32.75 -11.03 -0.44
C ALA A 170 -32.42 -12.40 0.21
N THR A 171 -31.35 -13.08 -0.22
CA THR A 171 -31.00 -14.44 0.23
C THR A 171 -29.94 -14.40 1.33
N VAL A 172 -30.30 -14.87 2.52
CA VAL A 172 -29.38 -15.08 3.65
C VAL A 172 -29.24 -16.58 3.92
N LEU A 173 -28.00 -17.08 3.92
CA LEU A 173 -27.69 -18.49 4.19
C LEU A 173 -26.56 -18.60 5.23
N PRO A 174 -26.56 -19.60 6.12
CA PRO A 174 -25.38 -19.94 6.92
C PRO A 174 -24.16 -20.24 6.05
N SER A 175 -22.96 -19.99 6.58
CA SER A 175 -21.67 -20.18 5.92
C SER A 175 -20.64 -20.70 6.93
N SER A 176 -19.66 -21.49 6.48
CA SER A 176 -18.49 -21.80 7.32
C SER A 176 -17.45 -20.66 7.26
N TRP A 177 -16.51 -20.65 8.21
CA TRP A 177 -15.30 -19.82 8.10
C TRP A 177 -14.43 -20.26 6.92
N GLU A 178 -14.43 -21.56 6.59
CA GLU A 178 -13.72 -22.15 5.47
C GLU A 178 -14.19 -21.60 4.12
N ASP A 179 -15.49 -21.32 3.98
CA ASP A 179 -16.07 -20.64 2.80
C ASP A 179 -15.65 -19.16 2.77
N VAL A 180 -15.83 -18.46 3.89
CA VAL A 180 -15.52 -17.02 4.04
C VAL A 180 -14.07 -16.76 3.69
N ARG A 181 -13.14 -17.50 4.30
CA ARG A 181 -11.70 -17.32 4.09
C ARG A 181 -11.23 -17.71 2.68
N ARG A 182 -12.05 -18.42 1.89
CA ARG A 182 -11.76 -18.83 0.50
C ARG A 182 -12.42 -17.91 -0.53
N CYS A 183 -13.34 -17.05 -0.15
CA CYS A 183 -14.07 -16.18 -1.07
C CYS A 183 -13.12 -15.15 -1.73
N GLN A 184 -13.54 -14.60 -2.89
CA GLN A 184 -12.73 -13.62 -3.61
C GLN A 184 -12.91 -12.21 -3.01
N ALA A 185 -12.39 -12.05 -1.79
CA ALA A 185 -12.49 -10.84 -1.00
C ALA A 185 -12.04 -9.60 -1.78
N TYR A 186 -12.88 -8.57 -1.75
CA TYR A 186 -12.70 -7.27 -2.38
C TYR A 186 -12.64 -6.15 -1.33
N MET A 187 -13.42 -6.25 -0.24
CA MET A 187 -13.26 -5.43 0.95
C MET A 187 -13.35 -6.29 2.21
N LEU A 188 -12.57 -5.94 3.24
CA LEU A 188 -12.57 -6.57 4.55
C LEU A 188 -12.88 -5.51 5.62
N PHE A 189 -13.81 -5.81 6.52
CA PHE A 189 -14.13 -4.95 7.66
C PHE A 189 -13.71 -5.63 8.95
N TYR A 190 -12.87 -4.93 9.69
CA TYR A 190 -12.25 -5.36 10.94
C TYR A 190 -12.68 -4.43 12.07
N GLU A 191 -12.99 -4.97 13.25
CA GLU A 191 -13.37 -4.19 14.44
C GLU A 191 -12.35 -4.38 15.56
N ALA A 192 -11.98 -3.28 16.21
CA ALA A 192 -11.00 -3.26 17.29
C ALA A 192 -11.52 -3.94 18.56
N LEU A 193 -10.71 -4.80 19.17
CA LEU A 193 -10.96 -5.39 20.50
C LEU A 193 -10.41 -4.54 21.65
#